data_AF-A0A0C2CYM1-F1
#
_entry.id   AF-A0A0C2CYM1-F1
#
_cell.length_a   1.000
_cell.length_b   1.000
_cell.length_c   1.000
_cell.angle_alpha   90.00
_cell.angle_beta   90.00
_cell.angle_gamma   90.00
#
_symmetry.space_group_name_H-M   'P 1'
#
loop_
_entity.id
_entity.type
_entity.pdbx_description
1 polymer ?
#
loop_
_entity_poly.entity_id
_entity_poly.type
_entity_poly.pdbx_seq_one_letter_code
_entity_poly.pdbx_strand_id
1 'polypeptide(L)'
;MEIGHEVTVKVLIDAGSDIEVKNSHEETALDCAVREGRLGAVKVLLDNGALIENREDVSHSTALHVAAKNGYDAIVRLLLSRGATIDRQDEDSYTALDLAVMMGYRSVAQVLVEAEDWQKIMAPKDKLPLGRHNEARSTPMRALISEFPDVAKIVLSKCVKEEGEKSGPYYRVDYNFSLIDDTYMMPSKDGTELIGECSPYHGGKLKKGAKTYSEDYDVVYENHPLKLMGMYDSLA
;
A
#
# COMPACT_ATOMS: atom_id res chain seq x y z
N MET A 1 -2.24 -29.36 -13.09
CA MET A 1 -1.01 -29.81 -13.78
C MET A 1 0.21 -29.01 -13.27
N GLU A 2 0.27 -28.67 -11.97
CA GLU A 2 1.29 -27.75 -11.41
C GLU A 2 2.63 -28.44 -11.12
N ILE A 3 2.59 -29.72 -10.72
CA ILE A 3 3.75 -30.51 -10.31
C ILE A 3 4.80 -30.65 -11.44
N GLY A 4 4.37 -30.62 -12.70
CA GLY A 4 5.27 -30.80 -13.86
C GLY A 4 6.26 -29.65 -14.05
N HIS A 5 5.84 -28.40 -13.81
CA HIS A 5 6.70 -27.23 -14.01
C HIS A 5 7.73 -27.10 -12.88
N GLU A 6 7.34 -27.39 -11.63
CA GLU A 6 8.26 -27.40 -10.48
C GLU A 6 9.40 -28.40 -10.66
N VAL A 7 9.08 -29.63 -11.06
CA VAL A 7 10.08 -30.68 -11.30
C VAL A 7 11.00 -30.31 -12.45
N THR A 8 10.45 -29.72 -13.52
CA THR A 8 11.25 -29.30 -14.68
C THR A 8 12.22 -28.16 -14.30
N VAL A 9 11.73 -27.14 -13.60
CA VAL A 9 12.57 -26.02 -13.12
C VAL A 9 13.69 -26.54 -12.23
N LYS A 10 13.36 -27.43 -11.29
CA LYS A 10 14.36 -28.03 -10.40
C LYS A 10 15.44 -28.80 -11.16
N VAL A 11 15.04 -29.65 -12.11
CA VAL A 11 15.99 -30.43 -12.93
C VAL A 11 16.91 -29.52 -13.74
N LEU A 12 16.40 -28.41 -14.29
CA LEU A 12 17.22 -27.47 -15.05
C LEU A 12 18.24 -26.73 -14.18
N ILE A 13 17.85 -26.33 -12.97
CA ILE A 13 18.75 -25.72 -11.99
C ILE A 13 19.81 -26.72 -11.52
N ASP A 14 19.40 -27.94 -11.19
CA ASP A 14 20.31 -29.03 -10.77
C ASP A 14 21.31 -29.40 -11.89
N ALA A 15 20.92 -29.20 -13.16
CA ALA A 15 21.80 -29.39 -14.32
C ALA A 15 22.78 -28.23 -14.57
N GLY A 16 22.79 -27.20 -13.71
CA GLY A 16 23.71 -26.05 -13.79
C GLY A 16 23.24 -24.94 -14.72
N SER A 17 21.93 -24.85 -15.03
CA SER A 17 21.39 -23.71 -15.77
C SER A 17 21.51 -22.45 -14.93
N ASP A 18 21.97 -21.35 -15.55
CA ASP A 18 21.98 -20.05 -14.90
C ASP A 18 20.54 -19.54 -14.71
N ILE A 19 20.16 -19.31 -13.45
CA ILE A 19 18.80 -18.98 -13.02
C ILE A 19 18.37 -17.57 -13.44
N GLU A 20 19.35 -16.70 -13.73
CA GLU A 20 19.14 -15.31 -14.13
C GLU A 20 19.14 -15.13 -15.67
N VAL A 21 19.20 -16.23 -16.43
CA VAL A 21 19.10 -16.16 -17.89
C VAL A 21 17.76 -15.56 -18.30
N LYS A 22 17.84 -14.53 -19.13
CA LYS A 22 16.69 -13.83 -19.69
C LYS A 22 16.24 -14.46 -21.01
N ASN A 23 14.94 -14.48 -21.24
CA ASN A 23 14.35 -14.86 -22.52
C ASN A 23 14.40 -13.70 -23.54
N SER A 24 13.80 -13.87 -24.72
CA SER A 24 13.76 -12.83 -25.77
C SER A 24 12.96 -11.57 -25.42
N HIS A 25 12.20 -11.60 -24.31
CA HIS A 25 11.45 -10.47 -23.76
C HIS A 25 12.12 -9.89 -22.52
N GLU A 26 13.39 -10.22 -22.28
CA GLU A 26 14.17 -9.78 -21.12
C GLU A 26 13.64 -10.27 -19.75
N GLU A 27 12.77 -11.29 -19.76
CA GLU A 27 12.20 -11.89 -18.54
C GLU A 27 13.08 -13.03 -18.01
N THR A 28 13.29 -13.07 -16.70
CA THR A 28 13.89 -14.21 -16.00
C THR A 28 12.89 -15.37 -15.85
N ALA A 29 13.38 -16.52 -15.39
CA ALA A 29 12.51 -17.64 -15.02
C ALA A 29 11.51 -17.25 -13.90
N LEU A 30 11.92 -16.37 -12.97
CA LEU A 30 11.06 -15.88 -11.89
C LEU A 30 9.93 -15.03 -12.44
N ASP A 31 10.23 -14.10 -13.35
CA ASP A 31 9.23 -13.23 -13.98
C ASP A 31 8.17 -14.04 -14.72
N CYS A 32 8.61 -15.04 -15.50
CA CYS A 32 7.71 -15.96 -16.18
C CYS A 32 6.83 -16.73 -15.19
N ALA A 33 7.41 -17.26 -14.10
CA ALA A 33 6.66 -18.03 -13.11
C ALA A 33 5.61 -17.17 -12.38
N VAL A 34 5.94 -15.92 -12.04
CA VAL A 34 5.04 -14.97 -11.40
C VAL A 34 3.93 -14.55 -12.36
N ARG A 35 4.26 -14.21 -13.62
CA ARG A 35 3.30 -13.82 -14.66
C ARG A 35 2.26 -14.91 -14.92
N GLU A 36 2.67 -16.17 -14.86
CA GLU A 36 1.81 -17.34 -15.05
C GLU A 36 1.15 -17.84 -13.75
N GLY A 37 1.34 -17.16 -12.62
CA GLY A 37 0.73 -17.51 -11.33
C GLY A 37 1.21 -18.85 -10.74
N ARG A 38 2.40 -19.32 -11.12
CA ARG A 38 2.93 -20.64 -10.75
C ARG A 38 3.62 -20.62 -9.39
N LEU A 39 2.85 -20.59 -8.30
CA LEU A 39 3.36 -20.48 -6.93
C LEU A 39 4.52 -21.44 -6.62
N GLY A 40 4.41 -22.72 -6.98
CA GLY A 40 5.46 -23.68 -6.72
C GLY A 40 6.75 -23.43 -7.49
N ALA A 41 6.64 -23.00 -8.76
CA ALA A 41 7.81 -22.60 -9.55
C ALA A 41 8.48 -21.35 -8.96
N VAL A 42 7.68 -20.35 -8.56
CA VAL A 42 8.18 -19.15 -7.84
C VAL A 42 8.94 -19.57 -6.58
N LYS A 43 8.36 -20.49 -5.79
CA LYS A 43 9.00 -20.99 -4.57
C LYS A 43 10.32 -21.68 -4.86
N VAL A 44 10.37 -22.61 -5.82
CA VAL A 44 11.59 -23.33 -6.19
C VAL A 44 12.67 -22.36 -6.67
N LEU A 45 12.32 -21.37 -7.49
CA LEU A 45 13.27 -20.38 -8.00
C LEU A 45 13.87 -19.54 -6.87
N LEU A 46 13.03 -19.01 -5.98
CA LEU A 46 13.48 -18.23 -4.82
C LEU A 46 14.28 -19.07 -3.82
N ASP A 47 13.96 -20.35 -3.65
CA ASP A 47 14.72 -21.29 -2.81
C ASP A 47 16.11 -21.61 -3.37
N ASN A 48 16.31 -21.44 -4.69
CA ASN A 48 17.58 -21.66 -5.38
C ASN A 48 18.33 -20.36 -5.72
N GLY A 49 17.94 -19.24 -5.08
CA GLY A 49 18.68 -17.98 -5.16
C GLY A 49 18.34 -17.09 -6.36
N ALA A 50 17.19 -17.30 -7.02
CA ALA A 50 16.69 -16.34 -8.00
C ALA A 50 16.56 -14.95 -7.37
N LEU A 51 17.01 -13.93 -8.10
CA LEU A 51 16.91 -12.54 -7.66
C LEU A 51 15.44 -12.10 -7.66
N ILE A 52 14.94 -11.68 -6.50
CA ILE A 52 13.58 -11.13 -6.36
C ILE A 52 13.46 -9.79 -7.11
N GLU A 53 14.54 -9.03 -7.08
CA GLU A 53 14.69 -7.74 -7.75
C GLU A 53 16.08 -7.67 -8.36
N ASN A 54 16.13 -7.38 -9.66
CA ASN A 54 17.38 -7.08 -10.33
C ASN A 54 17.57 -5.55 -10.35
N ARG A 55 18.64 -5.07 -9.74
CA ARG A 55 18.95 -3.62 -9.64
C ARG A 55 19.40 -3.01 -10.97
N GLU A 56 19.85 -3.85 -11.90
CA GLU A 56 20.25 -3.45 -13.25
C GLU A 56 19.08 -3.51 -14.23
N ASP A 57 17.95 -4.08 -13.80
CA ASP A 57 16.76 -4.11 -14.62
C ASP A 57 16.14 -2.72 -14.71
N VAL A 58 16.01 -2.27 -15.95
CA VAL A 58 15.40 -0.98 -16.28
C VAL A 58 13.88 -1.08 -16.24
N SER A 59 13.35 -2.32 -16.21
CA SER A 59 11.92 -2.53 -15.97
C SER A 59 11.57 -2.03 -14.55
N HIS A 60 10.67 -1.07 -14.49
CA HIS A 60 10.20 -0.55 -13.21
C HIS A 60 9.16 -1.49 -12.55
N SER A 61 8.65 -2.49 -13.29
CA SER A 61 7.69 -3.48 -12.82
C SER A 61 8.41 -4.64 -12.11
N THR A 62 8.07 -4.91 -10.85
CA THR A 62 8.65 -6.00 -10.06
C THR A 62 7.76 -7.24 -10.10
N ALA A 63 8.29 -8.39 -9.68
CA ALA A 63 7.48 -9.57 -9.39
C ALA A 63 6.29 -9.25 -8.45
N LEU A 64 6.46 -8.33 -7.50
CA LEU A 64 5.39 -7.92 -6.59
C LEU A 64 4.28 -7.13 -7.32
N HIS A 65 4.63 -6.26 -8.27
CA HIS A 65 3.67 -5.56 -9.14
C HIS A 65 2.84 -6.55 -9.95
N VAL A 66 3.50 -7.51 -10.62
CA VAL A 66 2.82 -8.52 -11.46
C VAL A 66 1.89 -9.39 -10.61
N ALA A 67 2.35 -9.87 -9.45
CA ALA A 67 1.53 -10.69 -8.56
C ALA A 67 0.31 -9.90 -8.04
N ALA A 68 0.49 -8.62 -7.69
CA ALA A 68 -0.59 -7.80 -7.20
C ALA A 68 -1.63 -7.44 -8.28
N LYS A 69 -1.17 -7.09 -9.48
CA LYS A 69 -2.01 -6.79 -10.65
C LYS A 69 -2.82 -7.99 -11.14
N ASN A 70 -2.45 -9.22 -10.77
CA ASN A 70 -3.18 -10.44 -11.15
C ASN A 70 -3.91 -11.11 -9.97
N GLY A 71 -3.88 -10.51 -8.77
CA GLY A 71 -4.59 -11.04 -7.61
C GLY A 71 -3.96 -12.27 -6.95
N TYR A 72 -2.67 -12.53 -7.17
CA TYR A 72 -1.97 -13.72 -6.67
C TYR A 72 -1.51 -13.55 -5.21
N ASP A 73 -2.43 -13.56 -4.27
CA ASP A 73 -2.19 -13.34 -2.83
C ASP A 73 -1.11 -14.27 -2.23
N ALA A 74 -1.11 -15.56 -2.61
CA ALA A 74 -0.10 -16.51 -2.14
C ALA A 74 1.32 -16.18 -2.65
N ILE A 75 1.44 -15.69 -3.89
CA ILE A 75 2.72 -15.24 -4.46
C ILE A 75 3.15 -13.93 -3.82
N VAL A 76 2.24 -12.99 -3.58
CA VAL A 76 2.51 -11.74 -2.84
C VAL A 76 3.07 -12.04 -1.45
N ARG A 77 2.41 -12.94 -0.69
CA ARG A 77 2.91 -13.38 0.63
C ARG A 77 4.30 -13.98 0.54
N LEU A 78 4.56 -14.82 -0.46
CA LEU A 78 5.86 -15.45 -0.66
C LEU A 78 6.93 -14.40 -0.97
N LEU A 79 6.70 -13.50 -1.93
CA LEU A 79 7.65 -12.45 -2.31
C LEU A 79 7.99 -11.54 -1.13
N LEU A 80 7.00 -11.09 -0.36
CA LEU A 80 7.22 -10.30 0.85
C LEU A 80 8.03 -11.07 1.89
N SER A 81 7.76 -12.37 2.09
CA SER A 81 8.53 -13.21 3.02
C SER A 81 9.99 -13.41 2.61
N ARG A 82 10.33 -13.13 1.35
CA ARG A 82 11.69 -13.18 0.82
C ARG A 82 12.36 -11.81 0.72
N GLY A 83 11.69 -10.75 1.16
CA GLY A 83 12.26 -9.40 1.22
C GLY A 83 12.04 -8.56 -0.04
N ALA A 84 10.98 -8.81 -0.81
CA ALA A 84 10.56 -7.89 -1.88
C ALA A 84 10.27 -6.48 -1.32
N THR A 85 10.68 -5.46 -2.05
CA THR A 85 10.47 -4.05 -1.69
C THR A 85 9.00 -3.68 -1.91
N ILE A 86 8.28 -3.47 -0.81
CA ILE A 86 6.82 -3.31 -0.83
C ILE A 86 6.34 -2.01 -1.49
N ASP A 87 7.15 -0.95 -1.42
CA ASP A 87 6.84 0.43 -1.86
C ASP A 87 7.53 0.83 -3.16
N ARG A 88 8.15 -0.12 -3.86
CA ARG A 88 8.71 0.13 -5.19
C ARG A 88 7.60 0.60 -6.13
N GLN A 89 7.96 1.49 -7.04
CA GLN A 89 7.05 2.08 -8.00
C GLN A 89 7.37 1.59 -9.41
N ASP A 90 6.32 1.27 -10.17
CA ASP A 90 6.42 0.97 -11.60
C ASP A 90 6.56 2.24 -12.46
N GLU A 91 6.52 2.07 -13.78
CA GLU A 91 6.70 3.17 -14.75
C GLU A 91 5.63 4.25 -14.62
N ASP A 92 4.44 3.87 -14.16
CA ASP A 92 3.29 4.73 -13.94
C ASP A 92 3.22 5.26 -12.49
N SER A 93 4.29 5.07 -11.70
CA SER A 93 4.38 5.45 -10.29
C SER A 93 3.40 4.70 -9.36
N TYR A 94 2.88 3.55 -9.79
CA TYR A 94 2.04 2.68 -8.98
C TYR A 94 2.90 1.72 -8.16
N THR A 95 2.49 1.49 -6.91
CA THR A 95 3.00 0.41 -6.07
C THR A 95 2.13 -0.83 -6.24
N ALA A 96 2.56 -1.94 -5.68
CA ALA A 96 1.74 -3.16 -5.63
C ALA A 96 0.35 -2.92 -5.00
N LEU A 97 0.24 -2.01 -4.01
CA LEU A 97 -1.04 -1.70 -3.38
C LEU A 97 -1.99 -0.98 -4.36
N ASP A 98 -1.49 0.00 -5.11
CA ASP A 98 -2.33 0.74 -6.06
C ASP A 98 -2.85 -0.18 -7.16
N LEU A 99 -2.01 -1.06 -7.68
CA LEU A 99 -2.42 -2.06 -8.68
C LEU A 99 -3.46 -3.01 -8.11
N ALA A 100 -3.29 -3.50 -6.87
CA ALA A 100 -4.27 -4.38 -6.23
C ALA A 100 -5.62 -3.67 -6.03
N VAL A 101 -5.62 -2.40 -5.63
CA VAL A 101 -6.83 -1.60 -5.42
C VAL A 101 -7.52 -1.30 -6.76
N MET A 102 -6.77 -0.82 -7.75
CA MET A 102 -7.31 -0.49 -9.07
C MET A 102 -7.93 -1.71 -9.77
N MET A 103 -7.36 -2.90 -9.57
CA MET A 103 -7.87 -4.13 -10.16
C MET A 103 -8.93 -4.84 -9.28
N GLY A 104 -9.28 -4.30 -8.11
CA GLY A 104 -10.31 -4.87 -7.23
C GLY A 104 -9.88 -6.10 -6.42
N TYR A 105 -8.57 -6.36 -6.29
CA TYR A 105 -8.04 -7.52 -5.56
C TYR A 105 -7.93 -7.27 -4.04
N ARG A 106 -9.09 -7.29 -3.37
CA ARG A 106 -9.22 -7.10 -1.91
C ARG A 106 -8.24 -7.95 -1.10
N SER A 107 -8.11 -9.25 -1.40
CA SER A 107 -7.24 -10.16 -0.64
C SER A 107 -5.77 -9.78 -0.72
N VAL A 108 -5.30 -9.31 -1.89
CA VAL A 108 -3.94 -8.81 -2.06
C VAL A 108 -3.74 -7.52 -1.29
N ALA A 109 -4.67 -6.57 -1.40
CA ALA A 109 -4.61 -5.33 -0.64
C ALA A 109 -4.52 -5.60 0.88
N GLN A 110 -5.31 -6.56 1.37
CA GLN A 110 -5.22 -7.01 2.77
C GLN A 110 -3.83 -7.55 3.12
N VAL A 111 -3.23 -8.42 2.30
CA VAL A 111 -1.87 -8.94 2.53
C VAL A 111 -0.86 -7.80 2.65
N LEU A 112 -0.93 -6.83 1.74
CA LEU A 112 0.00 -5.71 1.69
C LEU A 112 -0.12 -4.80 2.92
N VAL A 113 -1.34 -4.48 3.36
CA VAL A 113 -1.52 -3.66 4.57
C VAL A 113 -1.21 -4.42 5.86
N GLU A 114 -1.19 -5.75 5.83
CA GLU A 114 -0.81 -6.60 6.96
C GLU A 114 0.69 -6.83 7.07
N ALA A 115 1.47 -6.56 6.01
CA ALA A 115 2.91 -6.73 5.97
C ALA A 115 3.65 -5.87 7.02
N GLU A 116 4.89 -6.22 7.35
CA GLU A 116 5.70 -5.52 8.36
C GLU A 116 5.94 -4.04 7.99
N ASP A 117 6.28 -3.81 6.72
CA ASP A 117 6.62 -2.49 6.15
C ASP A 117 5.42 -1.74 5.53
N TRP A 118 4.19 -2.10 5.92
CA TRP A 118 2.95 -1.53 5.34
C TRP A 118 2.87 0.00 5.40
N GLN A 119 3.58 0.66 6.31
CA GLN A 119 3.59 2.12 6.42
C GLN A 119 4.17 2.78 5.16
N LYS A 120 5.13 2.11 4.50
CA LYS A 120 5.81 2.66 3.31
C LYS A 120 4.85 2.82 2.12
N ILE A 121 3.95 1.86 1.92
CA ILE A 121 2.92 1.91 0.87
C ILE A 121 1.76 2.86 1.18
N MET A 122 1.65 3.35 2.42
CA MET A 122 0.61 4.29 2.84
C MET A 122 1.06 5.75 2.76
N ALA A 123 2.32 6.01 2.43
CA ALA A 123 2.82 7.37 2.24
C ALA A 123 2.10 8.04 1.04
N PRO A 124 1.56 9.26 1.22
CA PRO A 124 0.98 10.00 0.11
C PRO A 124 2.06 10.32 -0.93
N LYS A 125 1.70 10.14 -2.21
CA LYS A 125 2.63 10.28 -3.34
C LYS A 125 2.60 11.66 -3.98
N ASP A 126 1.54 12.43 -3.71
CA ASP A 126 1.34 13.76 -4.25
C ASP A 126 2.14 14.80 -3.45
N LYS A 127 2.95 15.60 -4.17
CA LYS A 127 3.43 16.89 -3.65
C LYS A 127 2.38 17.92 -3.98
N LEU A 128 1.53 18.30 -3.03
CA LEU A 128 0.59 19.40 -3.27
C LEU A 128 1.37 20.72 -3.44
N PRO A 129 1.29 21.39 -4.60
CA PRO A 129 1.72 22.77 -4.71
C PRO A 129 0.75 23.61 -3.88
N LEU A 130 1.27 24.46 -2.99
CA LEU A 130 0.47 25.47 -2.31
C LEU A 130 -0.26 26.31 -3.37
N GLY A 131 -1.59 26.22 -3.45
CA GLY A 131 -2.41 26.96 -4.40
C GLY A 131 -3.47 26.14 -5.15
N ARG A 132 -3.34 24.81 -5.24
CA ARG A 132 -4.39 23.93 -5.83
C ARG A 132 -5.21 23.26 -4.75
N HIS A 133 -6.05 24.04 -4.09
CA HIS A 133 -6.78 23.64 -2.87
C HIS A 133 -8.10 22.88 -3.14
N ASN A 134 -8.51 22.73 -4.40
CA ASN A 134 -9.81 22.13 -4.78
C ASN A 134 -9.69 20.77 -5.49
N GLU A 135 -8.49 20.20 -5.63
CA GLU A 135 -8.32 18.86 -6.22
C GLU A 135 -8.38 17.79 -5.10
N ALA A 136 -9.23 16.78 -5.28
CA ALA A 136 -9.31 15.66 -4.36
C ALA A 136 -7.98 14.88 -4.40
N ARG A 137 -7.26 14.84 -3.28
CA ARG A 137 -6.05 14.02 -3.15
C ARG A 137 -6.34 12.57 -3.46
N SER A 138 -5.45 11.95 -4.23
CA SER A 138 -5.42 10.51 -4.45
C SER A 138 -4.37 9.92 -3.51
N THR A 139 -4.80 9.54 -2.31
CA THR A 139 -3.94 8.88 -1.32
C THR A 139 -4.26 7.39 -1.23
N PRO A 140 -3.29 6.52 -0.86
CA PRO A 140 -3.55 5.10 -0.66
C PRO A 140 -4.71 4.83 0.31
N MET A 141 -4.84 5.65 1.36
CA MET A 141 -5.92 5.54 2.33
C MET A 141 -7.30 5.82 1.72
N ARG A 142 -7.42 6.85 0.87
CA ARG A 142 -8.69 7.17 0.19
C ARG A 142 -9.08 6.10 -0.81
N ALA A 143 -8.10 5.59 -1.56
CA ALA A 143 -8.32 4.49 -2.50
C ALA A 143 -8.81 3.24 -1.75
N LEU A 144 -8.20 2.90 -0.61
CA LEU A 144 -8.66 1.81 0.24
C LEU A 144 -10.06 2.05 0.81
N ILE A 145 -10.41 3.26 1.24
CA ILE A 145 -11.76 3.52 1.74
C ILE A 145 -12.82 3.40 0.64
N SER A 146 -12.51 3.86 -0.58
CA SER A 146 -13.40 3.75 -1.73
C SER A 146 -13.66 2.29 -2.10
N GLU A 147 -12.59 1.52 -2.25
CA GLU A 147 -12.68 0.17 -2.81
C GLU A 147 -12.87 -0.92 -1.75
N PHE A 148 -12.16 -0.83 -0.62
CA PHE A 148 -12.12 -1.85 0.44
C PHE A 148 -12.24 -1.24 1.86
N PRO A 149 -13.42 -0.73 2.24
CA PRO A 149 -13.62 -0.07 3.54
C PRO A 149 -13.18 -0.90 4.75
N ASP A 150 -13.30 -2.22 4.66
CA ASP A 150 -12.89 -3.16 5.70
C ASP A 150 -11.36 -3.33 5.80
N VAL A 151 -10.64 -3.32 4.67
CA VAL A 151 -9.18 -3.27 4.66
C VAL A 151 -8.68 -1.91 5.18
N ALA A 152 -9.37 -0.82 4.85
CA ALA A 152 -9.09 0.49 5.41
C ALA A 152 -9.23 0.54 6.96
N LYS A 153 -10.19 -0.21 7.54
CA LYS A 153 -10.32 -0.36 9.01
C LYS A 153 -9.07 -0.95 9.64
N ILE A 154 -8.44 -1.93 8.99
CA ILE A 154 -7.19 -2.54 9.47
C ILE A 154 -6.10 -1.48 9.58
N VAL A 155 -5.89 -0.71 8.51
CA VAL A 155 -4.92 0.39 8.50
C VAL A 155 -5.22 1.40 9.62
N LEU A 156 -6.48 1.83 9.75
CA LEU A 156 -6.90 2.77 10.80
C LEU A 156 -6.58 2.25 12.20
N SER A 157 -6.92 0.99 12.48
CA SER A 157 -6.63 0.38 13.78
C SER A 157 -5.15 0.37 14.11
N LYS A 158 -4.27 0.21 13.12
CA LYS A 158 -2.82 0.25 13.29
C LYS A 158 -2.30 1.67 13.54
N CYS A 159 -3.07 2.69 13.16
CA CYS A 159 -2.73 4.09 13.39
C CYS A 159 -3.29 4.64 14.71
N VAL A 160 -4.04 3.85 15.49
CA VAL A 160 -4.64 4.27 16.76
C VAL A 160 -3.89 3.67 17.94
N LYS A 161 -3.53 4.50 18.92
CA LYS A 161 -3.00 4.10 20.22
C LYS A 161 -3.95 4.59 21.30
N GLU A 162 -4.49 3.65 22.09
CA GLU A 162 -5.28 3.97 23.27
C GLU A 162 -4.38 3.88 24.52
N GLU A 163 -4.33 4.95 25.32
CA GLU A 163 -3.60 5.01 26.58
C GLU A 163 -4.59 5.25 27.74
N GLY A 164 -4.44 4.48 28.82
CA GLY A 164 -5.30 4.57 30.00
C GLY A 164 -6.58 3.72 29.94
N GLU A 165 -7.32 3.68 31.05
CA GLU A 165 -8.61 2.97 31.12
C GLU A 165 -9.74 3.81 30.52
N LYS A 166 -10.62 3.21 29.71
CA LYS A 166 -11.72 3.92 29.01
C LYS A 166 -12.63 4.75 29.90
N SER A 167 -12.79 4.37 31.17
CA SER A 167 -13.58 5.07 32.19
C SER A 167 -12.76 6.00 33.08
N GLY A 168 -11.44 6.05 32.89
CA GLY A 168 -10.51 6.82 33.70
C GLY A 168 -10.35 8.27 33.22
N PRO A 169 -9.97 9.19 34.12
CA PRO A 169 -9.80 10.61 33.79
C PRO A 169 -8.62 10.90 32.85
N TYR A 170 -7.78 9.89 32.55
CA TYR A 170 -6.59 10.00 31.71
C TYR A 170 -6.67 9.14 30.44
N TYR A 171 -7.86 8.67 30.05
CA TYR A 171 -8.04 7.98 28.77
C TYR A 171 -7.69 8.91 27.60
N ARG A 172 -6.76 8.49 26.77
CA ARG A 172 -6.33 9.22 25.59
C ARG A 172 -6.29 8.29 24.38
N VAL A 173 -6.69 8.83 23.24
CA VAL A 173 -6.56 8.15 21.94
C VAL A 173 -5.66 9.01 21.07
N ASP A 174 -4.49 8.48 20.75
CA ASP A 174 -3.54 9.08 19.82
C ASP A 174 -3.67 8.42 18.46
N TYR A 175 -3.68 9.26 17.43
CA TYR A 175 -3.84 8.83 16.05
C TYR A 175 -2.61 9.30 15.26
N ASN A 176 -2.00 8.40 14.50
CA ASN A 176 -0.89 8.74 13.62
C ASN A 176 -1.40 9.20 12.25
N PHE A 177 -1.57 10.51 12.07
CA PHE A 177 -2.10 11.08 10.83
C PHE A 177 -1.12 11.09 9.66
N SER A 178 0.17 10.77 9.87
CA SER A 178 1.13 10.67 8.76
C SER A 178 0.76 9.58 7.73
N LEU A 179 -0.12 8.63 8.11
CA LEU A 179 -0.50 7.47 7.29
C LEU A 179 -1.99 7.43 6.91
N ILE A 180 -2.83 8.32 7.48
CA ILE A 180 -4.30 8.31 7.30
C ILE A 180 -4.77 9.50 6.46
N ASP A 181 -3.89 10.08 5.65
CA ASP A 181 -4.12 11.34 4.93
C ASP A 181 -4.25 12.55 5.87
N ASP A 182 -3.29 13.45 5.69
CA ASP A 182 -2.96 14.66 6.42
C ASP A 182 -3.69 15.89 5.87
N THR A 183 -5.01 15.80 5.67
CA THR A 183 -5.82 16.95 5.21
C THR A 183 -5.94 18.10 6.23
N TYR A 184 -4.94 18.26 7.10
CA TYR A 184 -4.75 19.42 7.97
C TYR A 184 -3.28 19.80 8.13
N MET A 185 -2.57 19.95 7.02
CA MET A 185 -1.24 20.55 7.03
C MET A 185 -1.33 22.07 6.90
N MET A 186 -0.66 22.80 7.80
CA MET A 186 -0.32 24.20 7.58
C MET A 186 0.99 24.26 6.80
N PRO A 187 1.20 25.21 5.87
CA PRO A 187 2.52 25.40 5.32
C PRO A 187 3.50 25.79 6.43
N SER A 188 4.71 25.26 6.30
CA SER A 188 5.93 25.76 6.90
C SER A 188 6.05 27.28 6.76
N LYS A 189 6.79 27.91 7.66
CA LYS A 189 6.88 29.38 7.73
C LYS A 189 7.37 30.02 6.43
N ASP A 190 8.14 29.28 5.63
CA ASP A 190 8.66 29.64 4.32
C ASP A 190 7.76 29.19 3.15
N GLY A 191 6.68 28.46 3.41
CA GLY A 191 5.72 28.04 2.39
C GLY A 191 6.30 27.04 1.40
N THR A 192 7.33 26.29 1.77
CA THR A 192 7.95 25.29 0.89
C THR A 192 7.46 23.88 1.17
N GLU A 193 6.99 23.64 2.40
CA GLU A 193 6.56 22.33 2.89
C GLU A 193 5.25 22.43 3.67
N LEU A 194 4.50 21.33 3.74
CA LEU A 194 3.29 21.18 4.53
C LEU A 194 3.65 20.45 5.84
N ILE A 195 3.39 21.06 7.00
CA ILE A 195 3.69 20.52 8.35
C ILE A 195 2.41 20.40 9.20
N GLY A 196 2.28 19.28 9.90
CA GLY A 196 1.07 18.93 10.65
C GLY A 196 1.42 18.15 11.90
N GLU A 197 1.21 18.76 13.07
CA GLU A 197 1.55 18.16 14.36
C GLU A 197 0.35 17.54 15.09
N CYS A 198 -0.90 17.77 14.65
CA CYS A 198 -2.10 17.34 15.38
C CYS A 198 -3.33 17.20 14.47
N SER A 199 -4.15 16.18 14.72
CA SER A 199 -5.47 16.11 14.07
C SER A 199 -6.46 17.10 14.62
N PRO A 200 -7.31 17.62 13.74
CA PRO A 200 -8.40 18.48 14.13
C PRO A 200 -9.56 17.67 14.76
N TYR A 201 -9.49 16.35 14.86
CA TYR A 201 -10.51 15.48 15.46
C TYR A 201 -10.12 14.93 16.84
N HIS A 202 -11.10 14.80 17.73
CA HIS A 202 -11.02 14.10 19.01
C HIS A 202 -12.32 13.32 19.22
N GLY A 203 -12.24 11.99 19.37
CA GLY A 203 -13.43 11.13 19.52
C GLY A 203 -14.40 11.21 18.34
N GLY A 204 -13.90 11.32 17.10
CA GLY A 204 -14.71 11.44 15.88
C GLY A 204 -15.37 12.81 15.66
N LYS A 205 -15.07 13.82 16.49
CA LYS A 205 -15.62 15.18 16.36
C LYS A 205 -14.52 16.22 16.20
N LEU A 206 -14.79 17.28 15.43
CA LEU A 206 -13.85 18.38 15.21
C LEU A 206 -13.60 19.17 16.53
N LYS A 207 -12.34 19.47 16.83
CA LYS A 207 -11.92 20.33 17.94
C LYS A 207 -12.41 21.76 17.72
N LYS A 208 -12.98 22.35 18.76
CA LYS A 208 -13.49 23.72 18.74
C LYS A 208 -12.33 24.71 18.51
N GLY A 209 -12.36 25.45 17.41
CA GLY A 209 -11.37 26.49 17.09
C GLY A 209 -10.26 26.09 16.11
N ALA A 210 -10.28 24.88 15.55
CA ALA A 210 -9.42 24.52 14.41
C ALA A 210 -9.75 25.41 13.20
N LYS A 211 -8.75 26.06 12.58
CA LYS A 211 -8.92 26.94 11.40
C LYS A 211 -8.53 26.18 10.13
N THR A 212 -9.48 26.10 9.18
CA THR A 212 -9.37 25.34 7.93
C THR A 212 -8.67 26.13 6.84
N TYR A 213 -8.02 25.41 5.91
CA TYR A 213 -7.27 25.98 4.78
C TYR A 213 -8.12 26.27 3.53
N SER A 214 -9.39 25.84 3.51
CA SER A 214 -10.33 26.05 2.41
C SER A 214 -11.59 26.77 2.91
N GLU A 215 -12.12 27.68 2.09
CA GLU A 215 -13.41 28.35 2.28
C GLU A 215 -14.60 27.43 1.96
N ASP A 216 -14.37 26.31 1.26
CA ASP A 216 -15.38 25.33 0.89
C ASP A 216 -15.28 24.08 1.79
N TYR A 217 -15.69 24.28 3.05
CA TYR A 217 -15.58 23.32 4.16
C TYR A 217 -16.29 21.99 3.85
N ASP A 218 -17.39 22.03 3.12
CA ASP A 218 -18.23 20.85 2.87
C ASP A 218 -17.52 19.83 1.95
N VAL A 219 -16.72 20.28 0.98
CA VAL A 219 -16.01 19.40 0.04
C VAL A 219 -14.83 18.67 0.70
N VAL A 220 -14.07 19.36 1.58
CA VAL A 220 -12.98 18.74 2.37
C VAL A 220 -13.57 17.81 3.43
N TYR A 221 -14.70 18.20 4.01
CA TYR A 221 -15.42 17.42 5.00
C TYR A 221 -16.03 16.14 4.40
N GLU A 222 -16.70 16.20 3.25
CA GLU A 222 -17.27 15.03 2.54
C GLU A 222 -16.25 13.94 2.22
N ASN A 223 -15.01 14.32 1.91
CA ASN A 223 -13.98 13.39 1.47
C ASN A 223 -12.97 12.99 2.57
N HIS A 224 -13.20 13.38 3.83
CA HIS A 224 -12.28 13.05 4.92
C HIS A 224 -12.34 11.55 5.26
N PRO A 225 -11.20 10.82 5.33
CA PRO A 225 -11.16 9.39 5.62
C PRO A 225 -12.02 8.93 6.81
N LEU A 226 -11.92 9.63 7.96
CA LEU A 226 -12.73 9.31 9.15
C LEU A 226 -14.23 9.56 8.95
N LYS A 227 -14.65 10.50 8.09
CA LYS A 227 -16.08 10.76 7.81
C LYS A 227 -16.64 9.74 6.82
N LEU A 228 -15.90 9.45 5.75
CA LEU A 228 -16.25 8.41 4.78
C LEU A 228 -16.51 7.07 5.51
N MET A 229 -15.63 6.72 6.45
CA MET A 229 -15.80 5.55 7.32
C MET A 229 -17.07 5.60 8.19
N GLY A 230 -17.37 6.74 8.82
CA GLY A 230 -18.56 6.90 9.65
C GLY A 230 -19.88 6.84 8.85
N MET A 231 -19.86 7.21 7.56
CA MET A 231 -21.01 7.06 6.67
C MET A 231 -21.26 5.58 6.32
N TYR A 232 -20.21 4.79 6.11
CA TYR A 232 -20.33 3.35 5.87
C TYR A 232 -20.88 2.59 7.08
N ASP A 233 -20.46 2.92 8.30
CA ASP A 233 -21.00 2.28 9.53
C ASP A 233 -22.48 2.64 9.79
N SER A 234 -23.02 3.67 9.15
CA SER A 234 -24.45 4.05 9.22
C SER A 234 -25.33 3.41 8.16
N LEU A 235 -24.74 2.69 7.20
CA LEU A 235 -25.40 2.03 6.08
C LEU A 235 -25.43 0.49 6.21
N ALA A 236 -24.87 -0.06 7.30
CA ALA A 236 -24.89 -1.48 7.67
C ALA A 236 -25.85 -1.74 8.84
#